data_AF-A0A2A5J3H2-F1
#
_entry.id   AF-A0A2A5J3H2-F1
#
_cell.length_a   1.000
_cell.length_b   1.000
_cell.length_c   1.000
_cell.angle_alpha   90.00
_cell.angle_beta   90.00
_cell.angle_gamma   90.00
#
_symmetry.space_group_name_H-M   'P 1'
#
loop_
_entity.id
_entity.type
_entity.pdbx_description
1 polymer ?
#
loop_
_entity_poly.entity_id
_entity_poly.type
_entity_poly.pdbx_seq_one_letter_code
_entity_poly.pdbx_strand_id
1 'polypeptide(L)'
;MIADNDRGIAEMLADPDLVGDTLLFAVCLRHVLDRVGDDDGLRVRVKTLDGLLLEVGEQATGDNPGKAFYWARRAVERDLPRYDPESTQGLMRCCAEMVRKGGQCSKSAVTVWIDREPATGESAWIGYCRRHLTFEVEAQRDERQRLWNDHGKPVPPPNRGGVLTRYFTCDWDALWQRVSPVRKPLDGAKEATPPKPALRVVRGE
;
A
#
# COMPACT_ATOMS: atom_id res chain seq x y z
N MET A 1 16.45 -18.21 21.83
CA MET A 1 15.45 -18.01 20.77
C MET A 1 14.90 -16.57 20.74
N ILE A 2 15.69 -15.57 21.17
CA ILE A 2 15.32 -14.13 21.13
C ILE A 2 15.92 -13.45 19.89
N ALA A 3 17.12 -13.89 19.47
CA ALA A 3 17.86 -13.29 18.35
C ALA A 3 17.20 -13.43 16.96
N ASP A 4 16.31 -14.41 16.77
CA ASP A 4 15.65 -14.64 15.48
C ASP A 4 14.44 -13.70 15.28
N ASN A 5 13.81 -13.30 16.39
CA ASN A 5 12.71 -12.34 16.37
C ASN A 5 13.20 -10.92 16.05
N ASP A 6 14.26 -10.49 16.75
CA ASP A 6 14.87 -9.17 16.55
C ASP A 6 15.37 -9.00 15.12
N ARG A 7 15.89 -10.07 14.51
CA ARG A 7 16.31 -10.07 13.11
C ARG A 7 15.13 -9.90 12.15
N GLY A 8 14.05 -10.65 12.35
CA GLY A 8 12.84 -10.54 11.51
C GLY A 8 12.21 -9.15 11.57
N ILE A 9 12.14 -8.55 12.77
CA ILE A 9 11.64 -7.18 12.93
C ILE A 9 12.60 -6.17 12.29
N ALA A 10 13.92 -6.36 12.42
CA ALA A 10 14.90 -5.48 11.77
C ALA A 10 14.78 -5.52 10.23
N GLU A 11 14.56 -6.69 9.64
CA GLU A 11 14.31 -6.84 8.20
C GLU A 11 13.03 -6.11 7.78
N MET A 12 11.93 -6.24 8.54
CA MET A 12 10.69 -5.49 8.30
C MET A 12 10.88 -3.97 8.38
N LEU A 13 11.63 -3.49 9.37
CA LEU A 13 11.93 -2.06 9.55
C LEU A 13 12.83 -1.50 8.45
N ALA A 14 13.64 -2.35 7.81
CA ALA A 14 14.52 -1.98 6.71
C ALA A 14 13.84 -1.96 5.34
N ASP A 15 12.63 -2.54 5.21
CA ASP A 15 11.89 -2.61 3.95
C ASP A 15 11.15 -1.30 3.64
N PRO A 16 11.55 -0.57 2.59
CA PRO A 16 10.94 0.72 2.26
C PRO A 16 9.50 0.61 1.75
N ASP A 17 9.03 -0.58 1.35
CA ASP A 17 7.64 -0.81 0.96
C ASP A 17 6.74 -1.10 2.17
N LEU A 18 7.32 -1.51 3.31
CA LEU A 18 6.59 -1.85 4.52
C LEU A 18 6.50 -0.63 5.46
N VAL A 19 5.42 0.14 5.34
CA VAL A 19 5.27 1.43 6.06
C VAL A 19 3.90 1.59 6.74
N GLY A 20 3.82 2.53 7.68
CA GLY A 20 2.56 2.94 8.31
C GLY A 20 1.83 1.81 9.02
N ASP A 21 0.51 1.72 8.81
CA ASP A 21 -0.35 0.68 9.42
C ASP A 21 0.08 -0.75 9.03
N THR A 22 0.60 -0.95 7.81
CA THR A 22 1.03 -2.28 7.34
C THR A 22 2.29 -2.76 8.08
N LEU A 23 3.23 -1.84 8.36
CA LEU A 23 4.41 -2.15 9.18
C LEU A 23 4.01 -2.47 10.63
N LEU A 24 3.16 -1.64 11.24
CA LEU A 24 2.68 -1.88 12.60
C LEU A 24 1.95 -3.23 12.69
N PHE A 25 1.11 -3.54 11.69
CA PHE A 25 0.45 -4.83 11.60
C PHE A 25 1.45 -5.99 11.53
N ALA A 26 2.49 -5.88 10.70
CA ALA A 26 3.52 -6.92 10.57
C ALA A 26 4.24 -7.17 11.90
N VAL A 27 4.65 -6.12 12.60
CA VAL A 27 5.35 -6.22 13.89
C VAL A 27 4.45 -6.86 14.95
N CYS A 28 3.19 -6.41 15.08
CA CYS A 28 2.22 -7.00 16.00
C CYS A 28 1.90 -8.46 15.65
N LEU A 29 1.77 -8.80 14.37
CA LEU A 29 1.54 -10.17 13.91
C LEU A 29 2.71 -11.08 14.29
N ARG A 30 3.96 -10.65 14.06
CA ARG A 30 5.14 -11.41 14.47
C ARG A 30 5.12 -11.67 15.98
N HIS A 31 4.89 -10.62 16.78
CA HIS A 31 4.85 -10.74 18.23
C HIS A 31 3.74 -11.69 18.72
N VAL A 32 2.55 -11.66 18.10
CA VAL A 32 1.48 -12.62 18.39
C VAL A 32 1.93 -14.04 18.06
N LEU A 33 2.48 -14.27 16.86
CA LEU A 33 2.91 -15.61 16.41
C LEU A 33 4.00 -16.21 17.30
N ASP A 34 4.96 -15.41 17.77
CA ASP A 34 6.01 -15.89 18.67
C ASP A 34 5.43 -16.36 20.01
N ARG A 35 4.42 -15.65 20.52
CA ARG A 35 3.75 -16.00 21.78
C ARG A 35 2.84 -17.22 21.68
N VAL A 36 2.30 -17.53 20.50
CA VAL A 36 1.40 -18.69 20.29
C VAL A 36 2.09 -20.02 20.61
N GLY A 37 3.42 -20.09 20.50
CA GLY A 37 4.21 -21.25 20.90
C GLY A 37 4.14 -21.53 22.40
N ASP A 38 4.10 -20.47 23.21
CA ASP A 38 4.28 -20.55 24.67
C ASP A 38 2.99 -20.29 25.47
N ASP A 39 1.93 -19.76 24.84
CA ASP A 39 0.66 -19.40 25.47
C ASP A 39 -0.51 -20.21 24.86
N ASP A 40 -0.91 -21.29 25.55
CA ASP A 40 -2.04 -22.13 25.16
C ASP A 40 -3.36 -21.35 25.06
N GLY A 41 -3.55 -20.35 25.93
CA GLY A 41 -4.74 -19.50 25.92
C GLY A 41 -4.78 -18.65 24.66
N LEU A 42 -3.65 -18.04 24.29
CA LEU A 42 -3.51 -17.29 23.05
C LEU A 42 -3.74 -18.19 21.83
N ARG A 43 -3.17 -19.40 21.83
CA ARG A 43 -3.35 -20.38 20.73
C ARG A 43 -4.83 -20.69 20.47
N VAL A 44 -5.64 -20.79 21.53
CA VAL A 44 -7.08 -20.98 21.39
C VAL A 44 -7.75 -19.74 20.79
N ARG A 45 -7.37 -18.53 21.23
CA ARG A 45 -7.97 -17.26 20.75
C ARG A 45 -7.63 -16.96 19.29
N VAL A 46 -6.42 -17.26 18.83
CA VAL A 46 -5.98 -17.03 17.44
C VAL A 46 -6.27 -18.20 16.50
N LYS A 47 -7.02 -19.21 16.94
CA LYS A 47 -7.33 -20.40 16.13
C LYS A 47 -8.10 -20.06 14.85
N THR A 48 -8.84 -18.95 14.86
CA THR A 48 -9.55 -18.42 13.71
C THR A 48 -8.85 -17.18 13.19
N LEU A 49 -9.03 -16.90 11.90
CA LEU A 49 -8.50 -15.67 11.30
C LEU A 49 -9.06 -14.42 12.01
N ASP A 50 -10.35 -14.41 12.33
CA ASP A 50 -10.96 -13.25 12.98
C ASP A 50 -10.38 -13.03 14.39
N GLY A 51 -10.08 -14.11 15.12
CA GLY A 51 -9.41 -14.05 16.42
C GLY A 51 -7.96 -13.57 16.32
N LEU A 52 -7.22 -14.02 15.29
CA LEU A 52 -5.88 -13.51 15.00
C LEU A 52 -5.90 -12.00 14.70
N LEU A 53 -6.80 -11.55 13.83
CA LEU A 53 -6.94 -10.12 13.50
C LEU A 53 -7.32 -9.28 14.72
N LEU A 54 -8.17 -9.81 15.60
CA LEU A 54 -8.54 -9.14 16.84
C LEU A 54 -7.32 -8.97 17.75
N GLU A 55 -6.57 -10.04 18.03
CA GLU A 55 -5.37 -10.01 18.88
C GLU A 55 -4.29 -9.06 18.34
N VAL A 56 -4.03 -9.10 17.03
CA VAL A 56 -3.09 -8.18 16.38
C VAL A 56 -3.58 -6.73 16.50
N GLY A 57 -4.87 -6.50 16.31
CA GLY A 57 -5.48 -5.18 16.44
C GLY A 57 -5.48 -4.63 17.87
N GLU A 58 -5.68 -5.50 18.87
CA GLU A 58 -5.64 -5.12 20.29
C GLU A 58 -4.23 -4.71 20.70
N GLN A 59 -3.20 -5.42 20.21
CA GLN A 59 -1.82 -4.99 20.43
C GLN A 59 -1.50 -3.62 19.82
N ALA A 60 -2.04 -3.33 18.63
CA ALA A 60 -1.77 -2.07 17.93
C ALA A 60 -2.58 -0.89 18.46
N THR A 61 -3.82 -1.12 18.92
CA THR A 61 -4.79 -0.05 19.22
C THR A 61 -5.27 -0.01 20.67
N GLY A 62 -4.84 -0.96 21.50
CA GLY A 62 -5.29 -1.14 22.88
C GLY A 62 -6.64 -1.84 23.02
N ASP A 63 -7.23 -1.78 24.22
CA ASP A 63 -8.41 -2.57 24.64
C ASP A 63 -9.75 -2.09 24.05
N ASN A 64 -9.81 -1.78 22.75
CA ASN A 64 -11.06 -1.50 22.04
C ASN A 64 -11.29 -2.54 20.93
N PRO A 65 -12.03 -3.63 21.22
CA PRO A 65 -12.16 -4.77 20.30
C PRO A 65 -12.74 -4.40 18.93
N GLY A 66 -13.71 -3.47 18.90
CA GLY A 66 -14.33 -3.02 17.65
C GLY A 66 -13.37 -2.22 16.76
N LYS A 67 -12.50 -1.40 17.36
CA LYS A 67 -11.46 -0.65 16.64
C LYS A 67 -10.30 -1.56 16.24
N ALA A 68 -9.89 -2.47 17.10
CA ALA A 68 -8.83 -3.43 16.88
C ALA A 68 -9.08 -4.26 15.62
N PHE A 69 -10.22 -4.95 15.56
CA PHE A 69 -10.57 -5.77 14.41
C PHE A 69 -10.69 -4.94 13.12
N TYR A 70 -11.33 -3.77 13.18
CA TYR A 70 -11.48 -2.90 12.02
C TYR A 70 -10.14 -2.39 11.50
N TRP A 71 -9.25 -1.96 12.39
CA TRP A 71 -7.91 -1.50 12.04
C TRP A 71 -7.09 -2.62 11.39
N ALA A 72 -7.06 -3.80 12.01
CA ALA A 72 -6.31 -4.96 11.50
C ALA A 72 -6.82 -5.38 10.12
N ARG A 73 -8.15 -5.48 9.97
CA ARG A 73 -8.79 -5.78 8.68
C ARG A 73 -8.42 -4.75 7.61
N ARG A 74 -8.40 -3.46 7.97
CA ARG A 74 -8.04 -2.37 7.05
C ARG A 74 -6.56 -2.38 6.69
N ALA A 75 -5.67 -2.79 7.60
CA ALA A 75 -4.24 -2.95 7.31
C ALA A 75 -4.02 -4.07 6.28
N VAL A 76 -4.64 -5.23 6.47
CA VAL A 76 -4.58 -6.36 5.51
C VAL A 76 -5.24 -6.00 4.17
N GLU A 77 -6.39 -5.32 4.18
CA GLU A 77 -7.05 -4.84 2.95
C GLU A 77 -6.17 -3.84 2.20
N ARG A 78 -5.44 -2.97 2.92
CA ARG A 78 -4.50 -2.03 2.31
C ARG A 78 -3.29 -2.71 1.70
N ASP A 79 -2.87 -3.84 2.27
CA ASP A 79 -1.82 -4.70 1.70
C ASP A 79 -2.33 -5.61 0.57
N LEU A 80 -3.62 -5.60 0.20
CA LEU A 80 -4.08 -6.33 -0.98
C LEU A 80 -3.33 -5.86 -2.24
N PRO A 81 -2.66 -6.76 -3.00
CA PRO A 81 -1.99 -6.43 -4.26
C PRO A 81 -2.96 -5.75 -5.23
N ARG A 82 -2.68 -4.49 -5.58
CA ARG A 82 -3.50 -3.68 -6.50
C ARG A 82 -2.67 -2.73 -7.36
N TYR A 83 -3.18 -2.46 -8.56
CA TYR A 83 -2.66 -1.46 -9.50
C TYR A 83 -3.00 -0.01 -9.13
N ASP A 84 -3.94 0.20 -8.21
CA ASP A 84 -4.48 1.55 -8.01
C ASP A 84 -3.54 2.41 -7.15
N PRO A 85 -3.28 3.67 -7.56
CA PRO A 85 -2.60 4.64 -6.71
C PRO A 85 -3.39 4.87 -5.43
N GLU A 86 -2.72 5.36 -4.38
CA GLU A 86 -3.38 5.67 -3.11
C GLU A 86 -4.62 6.50 -3.36
N SER A 87 -5.75 6.08 -2.79
CA SER A 87 -6.93 6.92 -2.79
C SER A 87 -6.55 8.26 -2.15
N THR A 88 -6.63 9.33 -2.93
CA THR A 88 -6.56 10.67 -2.38
C THR A 88 -7.88 10.92 -1.69
N GLN A 89 -8.00 10.54 -0.41
CA GLN A 89 -9.20 10.74 0.42
C GLN A 89 -9.49 12.25 0.70
N GLY A 90 -9.08 13.15 -0.19
CA GLY A 90 -9.20 14.60 -0.08
C GLY A 90 -9.36 15.29 -1.44
N LEU A 91 -9.68 16.59 -1.38
CA LEU A 91 -9.82 17.48 -2.53
C LEU A 91 -8.51 17.54 -3.33
N MET A 92 -8.43 16.73 -4.39
CA MET A 92 -7.34 16.79 -5.35
C MET A 92 -7.15 18.22 -5.85
N ARG A 93 -5.88 18.65 -5.96
CA ARG A 93 -5.52 19.94 -6.54
C ARG A 93 -5.24 19.78 -8.02
N CYS A 94 -5.36 20.88 -8.74
CA CYS A 94 -5.05 20.93 -10.16
C CYS A 94 -3.54 20.74 -10.36
N CYS A 95 -3.16 19.69 -11.08
CA CYS A 95 -1.76 19.36 -11.35
C CYS A 95 -1.08 20.28 -12.38
N ALA A 96 -1.85 21.12 -13.08
CA ALA A 96 -1.33 21.99 -14.14
C ALA A 96 -0.23 22.93 -13.60
N GLU A 97 0.91 22.96 -14.29
CA GLU A 97 2.02 23.83 -13.95
C GLU A 97 1.71 25.30 -14.28
N MET A 98 2.07 26.18 -13.34
CA MET A 98 1.87 27.62 -13.47
C MET A 98 3.17 28.28 -13.91
N VAL A 99 3.25 28.66 -15.19
CA VAL A 99 4.43 29.31 -15.81
C VAL A 99 4.98 30.49 -15.00
N ARG A 100 4.09 31.27 -14.35
CA ARG A 100 4.48 32.51 -13.64
C ARG A 100 4.77 32.36 -12.16
N LYS A 101 4.27 31.31 -11.50
CA LYS A 101 4.31 31.20 -10.03
C LYS A 101 5.36 30.20 -9.54
N GLY A 102 5.90 29.36 -10.43
CA GLY A 102 6.71 28.21 -10.02
C GLY A 102 5.85 27.18 -9.31
N GLY A 103 5.68 26.00 -9.90
CA GLY A 103 4.89 24.91 -9.33
C GLY A 103 3.44 24.84 -9.82
N GLN A 104 2.66 23.99 -9.16
CA GLN A 104 1.33 23.56 -9.61
C GLN A 104 0.21 24.52 -9.23
N CYS A 105 -0.92 24.41 -9.93
CA CYS A 105 -2.12 25.19 -9.66
C CYS A 105 -2.76 24.80 -8.32
N SER A 106 -2.91 25.77 -7.42
CA SER A 106 -3.50 25.54 -6.09
C SER A 106 -5.03 25.38 -6.07
N LYS A 107 -5.71 25.43 -7.23
CA LYS A 107 -7.17 25.29 -7.32
C LYS A 107 -7.60 23.84 -7.14
N SER A 108 -8.80 23.62 -6.61
CA SER A 108 -9.39 22.28 -6.54
C SER A 108 -9.65 21.73 -7.95
N ALA A 109 -9.34 20.45 -8.15
CA ALA A 109 -9.69 19.72 -9.34
C ALA A 109 -11.21 19.52 -9.42
N VAL A 110 -11.75 19.62 -10.63
CA VAL A 110 -13.16 19.29 -10.93
C VAL A 110 -13.30 17.96 -11.65
N THR A 111 -12.25 17.56 -12.36
CA THR A 111 -12.14 16.26 -13.03
C THR A 111 -10.87 15.60 -12.53
N VAL A 112 -10.99 14.33 -12.16
CA VAL A 112 -9.92 13.53 -11.56
C VAL A 112 -9.93 12.15 -12.22
N TRP A 113 -8.76 11.62 -12.57
CA TRP A 113 -8.60 10.28 -13.13
C TRP A 113 -7.26 9.67 -12.70
N ILE A 114 -7.12 8.37 -12.94
CA ILE A 114 -5.85 7.66 -12.79
C ILE A 114 -5.14 7.73 -14.12
N ASP A 115 -4.02 8.45 -14.16
CA ASP A 115 -3.10 8.40 -15.28
C ASP A 115 -2.15 7.23 -15.10
N ARG A 116 -1.85 6.52 -16.20
CA ARG A 116 -0.99 5.33 -16.19
C ARG A 116 0.10 5.53 -17.22
N GLU A 117 1.34 5.38 -16.79
CA GLU A 117 2.50 5.43 -17.67
C GLU A 117 2.56 4.11 -18.47
N PRO A 118 2.37 4.11 -19.80
CA PRO A 118 2.30 2.86 -20.56
C PRO A 118 3.60 2.05 -20.52
N ALA A 119 4.75 2.71 -20.35
CA ALA A 119 6.05 2.03 -20.34
C ALA A 119 6.38 1.35 -18.99
N THR A 120 6.02 1.97 -17.87
CA THR A 120 6.39 1.50 -16.51
C THR A 120 5.23 0.92 -15.73
N GLY A 121 3.99 1.24 -16.13
CA GLY A 121 2.76 0.92 -15.43
C GLY A 121 2.50 1.75 -14.18
N GLU A 122 3.41 2.66 -13.83
CA GLU A 122 3.21 3.56 -12.70
C GLU A 122 1.91 4.34 -12.89
N SER A 123 1.12 4.38 -11.82
CA SER A 123 -0.19 4.99 -11.82
C SER A 123 -0.23 6.13 -10.81
N ALA A 124 -0.84 7.25 -11.17
CA ALA A 124 -1.01 8.40 -10.29
C ALA A 124 -2.39 9.02 -10.46
N TRP A 125 -2.96 9.53 -9.37
CA TRP A 125 -4.15 10.37 -9.47
C TRP A 125 -3.76 11.73 -10.04
N ILE A 126 -4.40 12.11 -11.13
CA ILE A 126 -4.24 13.41 -11.77
C ILE A 126 -5.57 14.14 -11.71
N GLY A 127 -5.52 15.43 -11.38
CA GLY A 127 -6.69 16.29 -11.32
C GLY A 127 -6.49 17.61 -12.03
N TYR A 128 -7.52 18.12 -12.68
CA TYR A 128 -7.52 19.44 -13.33
C TYR A 128 -8.71 20.28 -12.88
N CYS A 129 -8.48 21.58 -12.67
CA CYS A 129 -9.56 22.54 -12.45
C CYS A 129 -10.20 22.94 -13.80
N ARG A 130 -11.40 23.52 -13.78
CA ARG A 130 -12.14 23.92 -15.01
C ARG A 130 -11.32 24.74 -16.00
N ARG A 131 -10.38 25.56 -15.52
CA ARG A 131 -9.55 26.43 -16.37
C ARG A 131 -8.46 25.66 -17.12
N HIS A 132 -7.95 24.58 -16.54
CA HIS A 132 -6.83 23.82 -17.09
C HIS A 132 -7.23 22.45 -17.61
N LEU A 133 -8.53 22.11 -17.52
CA LEU A 133 -9.11 21.02 -18.28
C LEU A 133 -9.40 21.54 -19.68
N THR A 134 -8.46 21.31 -20.60
CA THR A 134 -8.59 21.68 -22.01
C THR A 134 -8.83 20.44 -22.85
N PHE A 135 -9.26 20.64 -24.10
CA PHE A 135 -9.46 19.55 -25.05
C PHE A 135 -8.17 18.74 -25.27
N GLU A 136 -7.00 19.39 -25.26
CA GLU A 136 -5.70 18.73 -25.40
C GLU A 136 -5.41 17.81 -24.22
N VAL A 137 -5.75 18.22 -22.99
CA VAL A 137 -5.58 17.38 -21.78
C VAL A 137 -6.49 16.15 -21.85
N GLU A 138 -7.73 16.32 -22.30
CA GLU A 138 -8.68 15.21 -22.48
C GLU A 138 -8.21 14.26 -23.59
N ALA A 139 -7.76 14.79 -24.73
CA ALA A 139 -7.19 13.99 -25.81
C ALA A 139 -5.93 13.22 -25.38
N GLN A 140 -5.05 13.84 -24.60
CA GLN A 140 -3.88 13.16 -24.02
C GLN A 140 -4.30 12.03 -23.08
N ARG A 141 -5.31 12.25 -22.22
CA ARG A 141 -5.84 11.20 -21.36
C ARG A 141 -6.32 10.00 -22.16
N ASP A 142 -7.12 10.26 -23.20
CA ASP A 142 -7.71 9.19 -24.01
C ASP A 142 -6.64 8.45 -24.82
N GLU A 143 -5.63 9.17 -25.33
CA GLU A 143 -4.48 8.57 -26.01
C GLU A 143 -3.65 7.68 -25.07
N ARG A 144 -3.32 8.16 -23.87
CA ARG A 144 -2.60 7.34 -22.87
C ARG A 144 -3.39 6.11 -22.47
N GLN A 145 -4.71 6.25 -22.30
CA GLN A 145 -5.59 5.13 -22.00
C GLN A 145 -5.66 4.11 -23.14
N ARG A 146 -5.61 4.57 -24.40
CA ARG A 146 -5.52 3.71 -25.58
C ARG A 146 -4.18 2.96 -25.59
N LEU A 147 -3.05 3.67 -25.47
CA LEU A 147 -1.72 3.07 -25.43
C LEU A 147 -1.58 2.04 -24.29
N TRP A 148 -2.15 2.33 -23.12
CA TRP A 148 -2.21 1.39 -21.99
C TRP A 148 -2.94 0.08 -22.33
N ASN A 149 -4.02 0.16 -23.09
CA ASN A 149 -4.77 -1.01 -23.52
C ASN A 149 -4.05 -1.77 -24.64
N ASP A 150 -3.43 -1.04 -25.57
CA ASP A 150 -2.82 -1.60 -26.79
C ASP A 150 -1.45 -2.25 -26.52
N HIS A 151 -0.61 -1.66 -25.65
CA HIS A 151 0.75 -2.15 -25.38
C HIS A 151 0.80 -3.37 -24.46
N GLY A 152 -0.35 -3.81 -23.93
CA GLY A 152 -0.40 -4.80 -22.87
C GLY A 152 0.08 -4.19 -21.55
N LYS A 153 -0.68 -4.42 -20.49
CA LYS A 153 -0.32 -3.93 -19.15
C LYS A 153 1.04 -4.56 -18.77
N PRO A 154 2.05 -3.79 -18.35
CA PRO A 154 3.36 -4.33 -18.00
C PRO A 154 3.26 -5.42 -16.93
N VAL A 155 4.10 -6.45 -17.10
CA VAL A 155 4.20 -7.62 -16.22
C VAL A 155 5.64 -7.69 -15.67
N PRO A 156 5.87 -7.80 -14.36
CA PRO A 156 4.85 -7.85 -13.32
C PRO A 156 4.21 -6.47 -13.10
N PRO A 157 2.97 -6.45 -12.65
CA PRO A 157 2.27 -5.22 -12.37
C PRO A 157 2.95 -4.39 -11.27
N PRO A 158 2.99 -3.04 -11.39
CA PRO A 158 3.49 -2.18 -10.31
C PRO A 158 2.51 -2.25 -9.13
N ASN A 159 2.77 -3.20 -8.26
CA ASN A 159 1.92 -3.56 -7.15
C ASN A 159 2.08 -2.56 -6.00
N ARG A 160 0.96 -2.05 -5.51
CA ARG A 160 0.83 -1.66 -4.10
C ARG A 160 0.28 -2.86 -3.33
N GLY A 161 0.83 -3.12 -2.15
CA GLY A 161 0.46 -4.29 -1.35
C GLY A 161 1.24 -5.54 -1.74
N GLY A 162 0.91 -6.66 -1.09
CA GLY A 162 1.63 -7.92 -1.17
C GLY A 162 2.95 -7.88 -0.43
N VAL A 163 3.16 -6.90 0.45
CA VAL A 163 4.43 -6.75 1.17
C VAL A 163 4.49 -7.74 2.33
N LEU A 164 3.35 -8.01 2.98
CA LEU A 164 3.30 -8.95 4.09
C LEU A 164 3.62 -10.39 3.67
N THR A 165 3.40 -10.76 2.41
CA THR A 165 3.70 -12.10 1.88
C THR A 165 5.20 -12.43 1.88
N ARG A 166 6.07 -11.41 1.92
CA ARG A 166 7.52 -11.56 2.02
C ARG A 166 7.95 -12.09 3.39
N TYR A 167 7.15 -11.85 4.44
CA TYR A 167 7.52 -12.09 5.83
C TYR A 167 6.72 -13.20 6.52
N PHE A 168 5.53 -13.50 6.01
CA PHE A 168 4.63 -14.50 6.61
C PHE A 168 4.08 -15.46 5.56
N THR A 169 4.10 -16.74 5.90
CA THR A 169 3.49 -17.81 5.11
C THR A 169 2.08 -18.08 5.62
N CYS A 170 1.07 -17.84 4.80
CA CYS A 170 -0.30 -18.24 5.05
C CYS A 170 -1.09 -18.34 3.74
N ASP A 171 -2.35 -18.77 3.83
CA ASP A 171 -3.30 -18.68 2.71
C ASP A 171 -3.74 -17.22 2.51
N TRP A 172 -2.87 -16.46 1.84
CA TRP A 172 -3.09 -15.04 1.57
C TRP A 172 -4.32 -14.80 0.70
N ASP A 173 -4.63 -15.70 -0.22
CA ASP A 173 -5.82 -15.58 -1.07
C ASP A 173 -7.10 -15.68 -0.25
N ALA A 174 -7.19 -16.66 0.66
CA ALA A 174 -8.31 -16.77 1.57
C ALA A 174 -8.42 -15.54 2.51
N LEU A 175 -7.29 -15.06 3.03
CA LEU A 175 -7.22 -13.88 3.87
C LEU A 175 -7.71 -12.62 3.12
N TRP A 176 -7.20 -12.39 1.92
CA TRP A 176 -7.57 -11.27 1.07
C TRP A 176 -9.03 -11.34 0.64
N GLN A 177 -9.53 -12.53 0.26
CA GLN A 177 -10.93 -12.74 -0.07
C GLN A 177 -11.85 -12.48 1.14
N ARG A 178 -11.39 -12.79 2.36
CA ARG A 178 -12.14 -12.52 3.59
C ARG A 178 -12.26 -11.03 3.88
N VAL A 179 -11.17 -10.27 3.73
CA VAL A 179 -11.16 -8.82 4.04
C VAL A 179 -11.70 -7.95 2.91
N SER A 180 -11.60 -8.41 1.66
CA SER A 180 -12.05 -7.71 0.46
C SER A 180 -12.72 -8.67 -0.54
N PRO A 181 -13.93 -9.16 -0.27
CA PRO A 181 -14.58 -10.21 -1.06
C PRO A 181 -14.89 -9.82 -2.51
N VAL A 182 -14.88 -8.52 -2.82
CA VAL A 182 -15.16 -7.98 -4.15
C VAL A 182 -13.90 -7.85 -5.00
N ARG A 183 -12.71 -7.83 -4.37
CA ARG A 183 -11.44 -7.62 -5.08
C ARG A 183 -10.71 -8.94 -5.23
N LYS A 184 -10.28 -9.25 -6.45
CA LYS A 184 -9.36 -10.36 -6.69
C LYS A 184 -7.93 -9.87 -6.50
N PRO A 185 -7.09 -10.56 -5.72
CA PRO A 185 -5.66 -10.30 -5.71
C PRO A 185 -5.10 -10.55 -7.11
N LEU A 186 -4.01 -9.86 -7.41
CA LEU A 186 -3.32 -9.99 -8.69
C LEU A 186 -2.07 -10.83 -8.50
N ASP A 187 -1.75 -11.63 -9.52
CA ASP A 187 -0.57 -12.48 -9.51
C ASP A 187 0.72 -11.64 -9.58
N GLY A 188 1.73 -12.08 -8.82
CA GLY A 188 3.08 -11.53 -8.82
C GLY A 188 3.47 -10.89 -7.49
N ALA A 189 4.33 -11.56 -6.72
CA ALA A 189 4.96 -10.93 -5.57
C ALA A 189 5.90 -9.82 -6.06
N LYS A 190 5.75 -8.60 -5.52
CA LYS A 190 6.70 -7.52 -5.78
C LYS A 190 7.97 -7.82 -4.98
N GLU A 191 9.12 -7.91 -5.64
CA GLU A 191 10.41 -7.89 -4.92
C GLU A 191 10.55 -6.59 -4.12
N ALA A 192 11.32 -6.61 -3.03
CA ALA A 192 11.52 -5.42 -2.21
C ALA A 192 12.13 -4.30 -3.04
N THR A 193 11.48 -3.12 -3.05
CA THR A 193 12.09 -1.94 -3.66
C THR A 193 13.42 -1.70 -2.94
N PRO A 194 14.55 -1.57 -3.65
CA PRO A 194 15.81 -1.26 -3.00
C PRO A 194 15.68 0.07 -2.24
N PRO A 195 16.33 0.21 -1.07
CA PRO A 195 16.27 1.44 -0.29
C PRO A 195 16.72 2.62 -1.16
N LYS A 196 15.96 3.72 -1.14
CA LYS A 196 16.35 4.93 -1.87
C LYS A 196 17.74 5.36 -1.43
N PRO A 197 18.69 5.57 -2.36
CA PRO A 197 20.03 6.00 -1.97
C PRO A 197 19.95 7.34 -1.23
N ALA A 198 20.44 7.35 0.01
CA ALA A 198 20.55 8.58 0.79
C ALA A 198 21.74 9.38 0.27
N LEU A 199 21.48 10.39 -0.57
CA LEU A 199 22.50 11.34 -0.99
C LEU A 199 22.91 12.18 0.22
N ARG A 200 24.13 11.97 0.70
CA ARG A 200 24.70 12.79 1.77
C ARG A 200 25.57 13.89 1.15
N VAL A 201 25.23 15.14 1.42
CA VAL A 201 26.07 16.27 1.01
C VAL A 201 27.35 16.25 1.84
N VAL A 202 28.47 15.95 1.19
CA VAL A 202 29.80 16.16 1.77
C VAL A 202 30.14 17.63 1.55
N ARG A 203 30.23 18.41 2.64
CA ARG A 203 30.75 19.78 2.56
C ARG A 203 32.27 19.67 2.46
N GLY A 204 32.85 20.20 1.39
CA GLY A 204 34.30 20.33 1.27
C GLY A 204 34.84 21.28 2.34
N GLU A 205 35.92 20.87 3.00
CA GLU A 205 36.73 21.72 3.88
C GLU A 205 37.61 22.66 3.05
#